data_AF-A0A9E5RZC5-F1
#
_entry.id   AF-A0A9E5RZC5-F1
#
_cell.length_a   1.000
_cell.length_b   1.000
_cell.length_c   1.000
_cell.angle_alpha   90.00
_cell.angle_beta   90.00
_cell.angle_gamma   90.00
#
_symmetry.space_group_name_H-M   'P 1'
#
loop_
_entity.id
_entity.type
_entity.pdbx_description
1 polymer ?
#
loop_
_entity_poly.entity_id
_entity_poly.type
_entity_poly.pdbx_seq_one_letter_code
_entity_poly.pdbx_strand_id
1 'polypeptide(L)'
;MSNQLEQKLCNYICEEFDKAGLPKELGKFIFDGITQDISENWNNTRFLKWCDEMEAKFPQFTPKELIACHEKVNNLTEKYTLVVKAFTFKGFGKNEKN
;
A
#
# COMPACT_ATOMS: atom_id res chain seq x y z
N MET A 1 -7.43 5.85 -16.46
CA MET A 1 -7.17 4.40 -16.38
C MET A 1 -6.32 3.98 -15.16
N SER A 2 -5.83 4.92 -14.34
CA SER A 2 -4.94 4.62 -13.19
C SER A 2 -5.62 3.94 -11.98
N ASN A 3 -6.95 3.84 -11.95
CA ASN A 3 -7.69 3.49 -10.72
C ASN A 3 -7.85 1.96 -10.48
N GLN A 4 -7.81 1.11 -11.51
CA GLN A 4 -8.05 -0.34 -11.33
C GLN A 4 -6.87 -1.09 -10.68
N LEU A 5 -5.63 -0.69 -10.99
CA LEU A 5 -4.44 -1.36 -10.45
C LEU A 5 -4.29 -1.05 -8.95
N GLU A 6 -4.46 0.22 -8.60
CA GLU A 6 -4.44 0.72 -7.23
C GLU A 6 -5.54 0.05 -6.37
N GLN A 7 -6.77 -0.04 -6.91
CA GLN A 7 -7.86 -0.76 -6.24
C GLN A 7 -7.55 -2.25 -6.01
N LYS A 8 -6.95 -2.93 -7.00
CA LYS A 8 -6.55 -4.33 -6.84
C LYS A 8 -5.47 -4.51 -5.78
N LEU A 9 -4.50 -3.59 -5.72
CA LEU A 9 -3.46 -3.60 -4.69
C LEU A 9 -4.06 -3.33 -3.31
N CYS A 10 -4.91 -2.32 -3.18
CA CYS A 10 -5.61 -2.02 -1.93
C CYS A 10 -6.42 -3.23 -1.42
N ASN A 11 -7.18 -3.88 -2.32
CA ASN A 11 -7.94 -5.10 -1.97
C ASN A 11 -7.01 -6.24 -1.52
N TYR A 12 -5.91 -6.48 -2.25
CA TYR A 12 -4.92 -7.48 -1.88
C TYR A 12 -4.32 -7.21 -0.49
N ILE A 13 -3.96 -5.96 -0.19
CA ILE A 13 -3.47 -5.55 1.13
C ILE A 13 -4.51 -5.84 2.21
N CYS A 14 -5.78 -5.48 1.97
CA CYS A 14 -6.87 -5.77 2.92
C CYS A 14 -7.01 -7.27 3.19
N GLU A 15 -6.95 -8.12 2.16
CA GLU A 15 -7.02 -9.58 2.30
C GLU A 15 -5.83 -10.14 3.09
N GLU A 16 -4.62 -9.64 2.86
CA GLU A 16 -3.42 -10.07 3.59
C GLU A 16 -3.42 -9.64 5.06
N PHE A 17 -4.10 -8.54 5.39
CA PHE A 17 -4.34 -8.13 6.77
C PHE A 17 -5.35 -9.05 7.45
N ASP A 18 -6.47 -9.36 6.79
CA ASP A 18 -7.50 -10.27 7.29
C ASP A 18 -6.94 -11.66 7.62
N LYS A 19 -6.13 -12.21 6.72
CA LYS A 19 -5.44 -13.51 6.91
C LYS A 19 -4.50 -13.51 8.11
N ALA A 20 -3.93 -12.36 8.44
CA ALA A 20 -3.05 -12.19 9.59
C ALA A 20 -3.81 -11.89 10.90
N GLY A 21 -5.14 -11.88 10.87
CA GLY A 21 -5.98 -11.48 12.01
C GLY A 21 -5.93 -9.98 12.31
N LEU A 22 -5.49 -9.16 11.36
CA LEU A 22 -5.40 -7.72 11.49
C LEU A 22 -6.61 -7.03 10.81
N PRO A 23 -7.04 -5.85 11.29
CA PRO A 23 -8.13 -5.11 10.68
C PRO A 23 -7.83 -4.73 9.23
N LYS A 24 -8.76 -5.03 8.30
CA LYS A 24 -8.69 -4.59 6.89
C LYS A 24 -8.53 -3.08 6.79
N GLU A 25 -9.25 -2.34 7.64
CA GLU A 25 -9.22 -0.89 7.68
C GLU A 25 -7.85 -0.32 8.02
N LEU A 26 -7.04 -1.03 8.82
CA LEU A 26 -5.67 -0.64 9.14
C LEU A 26 -4.79 -0.73 7.89
N GLY A 27 -4.84 -1.86 7.19
CA GLY A 27 -4.10 -2.05 5.93
C GLY A 27 -4.47 -1.01 4.87
N LYS A 28 -5.78 -0.72 4.74
CA LYS A 28 -6.27 0.34 3.85
C LYS A 28 -5.79 1.74 4.27
N PHE A 29 -5.91 2.09 5.55
CA PHE A 29 -5.48 3.40 6.05
C PHE A 29 -4.00 3.66 5.78
N ILE A 30 -3.16 2.65 6.02
CA ILE A 30 -1.73 2.72 5.75
C ILE A 30 -1.46 2.91 4.26
N PHE A 31 -2.12 2.13 3.42
CA PHE A 31 -1.97 2.20 1.96
C PHE A 31 -2.38 3.58 1.41
N ASP A 32 -3.51 4.11 1.87
CA ASP A 32 -4.00 5.44 1.48
C ASP A 32 -2.98 6.53 1.88
N GLY A 33 -2.39 6.43 3.08
CA GLY A 33 -1.36 7.35 3.55
C GLY A 33 -0.08 7.32 2.71
N ILE A 34 0.45 6.13 2.41
CA ILE A 34 1.64 5.97 1.54
C ILE A 34 1.37 6.52 0.13
N THR A 35 0.20 6.22 -0.43
CA THR A 35 -0.17 6.70 -1.77
C THR A 35 -0.28 8.22 -1.80
N GLN A 36 -0.88 8.82 -0.77
CA GLN A 36 -0.94 10.27 -0.60
C GLN A 36 0.45 10.90 -0.47
N ASP A 37 1.33 10.33 0.35
CA ASP A 37 2.71 10.81 0.51
C ASP A 37 3.46 10.85 -0.83
N ILE A 38 3.39 9.76 -1.60
CA ILE A 38 3.99 9.68 -2.95
C ILE A 38 3.40 10.75 -3.89
N SER A 39 2.09 11.02 -3.80
CA SER A 39 1.40 11.94 -4.71
C SER A 39 1.52 13.42 -4.34
N GLU A 40 1.61 13.74 -3.05
CA GLU A 40 1.55 15.11 -2.51
C GLU A 40 2.87 15.58 -1.91
N ASN A 41 3.91 14.72 -1.89
CA ASN A 41 5.25 15.01 -1.37
C ASN A 41 5.19 15.57 0.06
N TRP A 42 4.81 14.73 1.02
CA TRP A 42 4.56 15.21 2.37
C TRP A 42 5.82 15.82 3.00
N ASN A 43 5.60 16.88 3.78
CA ASN A 43 6.60 17.35 4.71
C ASN A 43 6.54 16.53 6.02
N ASN A 44 7.62 16.59 6.80
CA ASN A 44 7.73 15.87 8.07
C ASN A 44 6.54 16.15 9.01
N THR A 45 5.99 17.36 9.01
CA THR A 45 4.84 17.73 9.85
C THR A 45 3.58 16.97 9.47
N ARG A 46 3.30 16.81 8.16
CA ARG A 46 2.14 16.04 7.69
C ARG A 46 2.30 14.56 7.99
N PHE A 47 3.50 14.02 7.82
CA PHE A 47 3.81 12.63 8.20
C PHE A 47 3.56 12.37 9.69
N LEU A 48 4.07 13.22 10.58
CA LEU A 48 3.86 13.07 12.02
C LEU A 48 2.36 13.14 12.38
N LYS A 49 1.61 14.08 11.80
CA LYS A 49 0.17 14.17 12.02
C LYS A 49 -0.57 12.91 11.56
N TRP A 50 -0.13 12.30 10.48
CA TRP A 50 -0.71 11.04 10.00
C TRP A 50 -0.41 9.87 10.94
N CYS A 51 0.79 9.82 11.53
CA CYS A 51 1.10 8.87 12.60
C CYS A 51 0.16 9.07 13.81
N ASP A 52 -0.07 10.31 14.23
CA ASP A 52 -1.02 10.62 15.32
C ASP A 52 -2.45 10.18 14.96
N GLU A 53 -2.90 10.41 13.72
CA GLU A 53 -4.20 9.96 13.21
C GLU A 53 -4.31 8.43 13.22
N MET A 54 -3.22 7.71 12.90
CA MET A 54 -3.15 6.25 12.93
C MET A 54 -3.30 5.72 14.35
N GLU A 55 -2.56 6.28 15.32
CA GLU A 55 -2.64 5.90 16.73
C GLU A 55 -4.04 6.17 17.31
N ALA A 56 -4.63 7.32 16.99
CA ALA A 56 -5.97 7.67 17.45
C ALA A 56 -7.07 6.75 16.88
N LYS A 57 -6.92 6.32 15.61
CA LYS A 57 -7.90 5.46 14.93
C LYS A 57 -7.76 3.99 15.32
N PHE A 58 -6.56 3.56 15.69
CA PHE A 58 -6.25 2.18 16.02
C PHE A 58 -5.58 2.07 17.41
N PRO A 59 -6.25 2.54 18.48
CA PRO A 59 -5.66 2.65 19.82
C PRO A 59 -5.37 1.29 20.48
N GLN A 60 -5.89 0.20 19.92
CA GLN A 60 -5.63 -1.16 20.38
C GLN A 60 -4.24 -1.68 20.01
N PHE A 61 -3.51 -0.99 19.13
CA PHE A 61 -2.16 -1.36 18.73
C PHE A 61 -1.13 -0.45 19.38
N THR A 62 0.00 -1.03 19.76
CA THR A 62 1.17 -0.27 20.17
C THR A 62 1.84 0.40 18.97
N PRO A 63 2.61 1.49 19.18
CA PRO A 63 3.36 2.13 18.10
C PRO A 63 4.27 1.15 17.34
N LYS A 64 4.88 0.19 18.05
CA LYS A 64 5.71 -0.86 17.44
C LYS A 64 4.92 -1.77 16.49
N GLU A 65 3.70 -2.13 16.85
CA GLU A 65 2.83 -2.94 15.99
C GLU A 65 2.33 -2.15 14.78
N LEU A 66 2.02 -0.86 14.95
CA LEU A 66 1.66 0.04 13.86
C LEU A 66 2.81 0.21 12.86
N ILE A 67 4.05 0.36 13.33
CA ILE A 67 5.26 0.39 12.49
C ILE A 67 5.42 -0.93 11.72
N ALA A 68 5.25 -2.08 12.37
CA ALA A 68 5.31 -3.37 11.69
C ALA A 68 4.22 -3.52 10.61
N CYS A 69 3.02 -2.99 10.87
CA CYS A 69 1.95 -2.95 9.87
C CYS A 69 2.31 -2.03 8.70
N HIS A 70 2.92 -0.88 8.97
CA HIS A 70 3.42 0.04 7.94
C HIS A 70 4.44 -0.67 7.02
N GLU A 71 5.45 -1.29 7.61
CA GLU A 71 6.45 -2.07 6.87
C GLU A 71 5.83 -3.20 6.06
N LYS A 72 4.82 -3.89 6.60
CA LYS A 72 4.09 -4.93 5.87
C LYS A 72 3.40 -4.37 4.62
N VAL A 73 2.71 -3.23 4.71
CA VAL A 73 2.05 -2.62 3.54
C VAL A 73 3.08 -2.16 2.51
N ASN A 74 4.19 -1.55 2.94
CA ASN A 74 5.26 -1.16 2.02
C ASN A 74 5.83 -2.38 1.26
N ASN A 75 6.15 -3.46 1.98
CA ASN A 75 6.64 -4.70 1.39
C ASN A 75 5.64 -5.33 0.40
N LEU A 76 4.35 -5.33 0.72
CA LEU A 76 3.30 -5.84 -0.19
C LEU A 76 3.18 -4.97 -1.45
N THR A 77 3.27 -3.65 -1.30
CA THR A 77 3.24 -2.67 -2.39
C THR A 77 4.43 -2.83 -3.33
N GLU A 78 5.64 -3.00 -2.79
CA GLU A 78 6.85 -3.27 -3.57
C GLU A 78 6.75 -4.58 -4.36
N LYS A 79 6.38 -5.68 -3.69
CA LYS A 79 6.20 -6.99 -4.33
C LYS A 79 5.17 -6.94 -5.45
N TYR A 80 4.02 -6.31 -5.21
CA TYR A 80 2.98 -6.17 -6.22
C TYR A 80 3.47 -5.34 -7.41
N THR A 81 4.18 -4.24 -7.16
CA THR A 81 4.77 -3.40 -8.22
C THR A 81 5.77 -4.17 -9.07
N LEU A 82 6.64 -4.99 -8.46
CA LEU A 82 7.58 -5.85 -9.18
C LEU A 82 6.85 -6.86 -10.08
N VAL A 83 5.81 -7.52 -9.55
CA VAL A 83 4.98 -8.47 -10.30
C VAL A 83 4.30 -7.78 -11.48
N VAL A 84 3.63 -6.65 -11.25
CA VAL A 84 2.97 -5.87 -12.30
C VAL A 84 3.97 -5.44 -13.37
N LYS A 85 5.15 -4.95 -13.00
CA LYS A 85 6.20 -4.60 -13.96
C LYS A 85 6.63 -5.82 -14.79
N ALA A 86 6.83 -6.97 -14.16
CA ALA A 86 7.21 -8.19 -14.86
C ALA A 86 6.14 -8.69 -15.84
N PHE A 87 4.86 -8.57 -15.50
CA PHE A 87 3.76 -8.95 -16.40
C PHE A 87 3.49 -7.91 -17.48
N THR A 88 3.65 -6.62 -17.18
CA THR A 88 3.52 -5.53 -18.16
C THR A 88 4.65 -5.60 -19.20
N PHE A 89 5.88 -5.92 -18.80
CA PHE A 89 7.00 -6.13 -19.73
C PHE A 89 6.84 -7.37 -20.61
N LYS A 90 6.01 -8.35 -20.22
CA LYS A 90 5.72 -9.55 -21.04
C LYS A 90 4.61 -9.32 -22.08
N GLY A 91 3.99 -8.14 -22.11
CA GLY A 91 3.07 -7.72 -23.17
C GLY A 91 3.76 -6.75 -24.14
N PHE A 92 3.88 -7.14 -25.41
CA PHE A 92 4.46 -6.42 -26.56
C PHE A 92 5.97 -6.57 -26.84
N GLY A 93 6.34 -7.81 -27.18
CA GLY A 93 7.39 -8.14 -28.14
C GLY A 93 6.85 -8.94 -29.34
N LYS A 94 5.59 -8.72 -29.75
CA LYS A 94 5.03 -9.26 -30.99
C LYS A 94 4.34 -8.15 -31.79
N ASN A 95 5.10 -7.49 -32.66
CA ASN A 95 4.81 -7.29 -34.08
C ASN A 95 5.63 -6.13 -34.67
N GLU A 96 6.67 -6.45 -35.43
CA GLU A 96 6.91 -5.96 -36.81
C GLU A 96 7.52 -7.16 -37.55
N LYS A 97 6.66 -8.02 -38.13
CA LYS A 97 6.30 -8.14 -39.56
C LYS A 97 7.49 -8.52 -40.46
N ASN A 98 7.27 -9.66 -41.14
CA ASN A 98 7.83 -10.14 -42.41
C ASN A 98 8.75 -9.20 -43.18
#